data_AF-A0A9E3TSI6-F1
#
_entry.id   AF-A0A9E3TSI6-F1
#
_cell.length_a   1.000
_cell.length_b   1.000
_cell.length_c   1.000
_cell.angle_alpha   90.00
_cell.angle_beta   90.00
_cell.angle_gamma   90.00
#
_symmetry.space_group_name_H-M   'P 1'
#
loop_
_entity.id
_entity.type
_entity.pdbx_description
1 polymer ?
#
loop_
_entity_poly.entity_id
_entity_poly.type
_entity_poly.pdbx_seq_one_letter_code
_entity_poly.pdbx_strand_id
1 'polypeptide(L)'
;MESELGRRFRQAWDAGQQPLIEDYLQQVEEADRKSVLAELIRIETDLRRKCGDQVREGEYEERFKEFAAGLWETVAFERPAKPPSADELGLPDLGRFRPLRVLGKGAFGTVYLALDEDLNRQVAVKVPHAHIEDVEDYLKEPRVLASLDHPSIVPVYDVVRPGNGPCQVVTKYIAGKSLEKLIKSRELTFARSARIISQVAEAAHYAHGKGIFHRDIKPANILIDTNGHPYLVDFGMALKLEQLSSGPEVAGTPMYMSPEQARGDSRLLDGRSDIFSLGVVLYEMLTNQCPFQSNDLEELLRRIIGQEARPPRSIDDRIPRELERICLKALSKHISDRYTTALDMAADLRKCMTYTPQPIDVTQINLPDSLRALTEQLAENSHDIWAQQRIAENWEYGDVRNDTLKTHPDLVPYGGLAENEKEYDRRSVISTLKAMLALGYEIQKPQNG
;
A
#
# COMPACT_ATOMS: atom_id res chain seq x y z
N MET A 1 9.20 -38.24 -29.73
CA MET A 1 8.17 -38.84 -28.86
C MET A 1 8.58 -38.56 -27.42
N GLU A 2 7.67 -38.03 -26.61
CA GLU A 2 7.90 -37.76 -25.19
C GLU A 2 7.93 -39.10 -24.41
N SER A 3 8.91 -39.26 -23.52
CA SER A 3 9.03 -40.45 -22.68
C SER A 3 7.87 -40.53 -21.67
N GLU A 4 7.66 -41.71 -21.10
CA GLU A 4 6.69 -41.87 -20.00
C GLU A 4 7.02 -40.98 -18.80
N LEU A 5 8.31 -40.78 -18.54
CA LEU A 5 8.82 -39.97 -17.45
C LEU A 5 8.58 -38.46 -17.71
N GLY A 6 8.80 -38.01 -18.95
CA GLY A 6 8.46 -36.65 -19.40
C GLY A 6 6.96 -36.36 -19.27
N ARG A 7 6.10 -37.30 -19.67
CA ARG A 7 4.64 -37.18 -19.51
C ARG A 7 4.22 -37.06 -18.04
N ARG A 8 4.81 -37.87 -17.15
CA ARG A 8 4.54 -37.79 -15.70
C ARG A 8 5.02 -36.46 -15.09
N PHE A 9 6.17 -35.95 -15.53
CA PHE A 9 6.70 -34.66 -15.09
C PHE A 9 5.77 -33.50 -15.48
N ARG A 10 5.28 -33.51 -16.73
CA ARG A 10 4.29 -32.52 -17.22
C ARG A 10 2.97 -32.59 -16.46
N GLN A 11 2.45 -33.80 -16.21
CA GLN A 11 1.20 -33.99 -15.47
C GLN A 11 1.28 -33.47 -14.03
N ALA A 12 2.44 -33.61 -13.35
CA ALA A 12 2.64 -33.04 -12.03
C ALA A 12 2.60 -31.50 -12.06
N TRP A 13 3.22 -30.89 -13.07
CA TRP A 13 3.14 -29.45 -13.34
C TRP A 13 1.71 -28.97 -13.61
N ASP A 14 0.96 -29.68 -14.46
CA ASP A 14 -0.44 -29.37 -14.76
C ASP A 14 -1.35 -29.51 -13.52
N ALA A 15 -0.98 -30.38 -12.57
CA ALA A 15 -1.64 -30.52 -11.27
C ALA A 15 -1.22 -29.45 -10.23
N GLY A 16 -0.39 -28.48 -10.63
CA GLY A 16 0.09 -27.39 -9.76
C GLY A 16 1.25 -27.78 -8.84
N GLN A 17 1.81 -28.97 -9.01
CA GLN A 17 3.04 -29.38 -8.32
C GLN A 17 4.23 -28.84 -9.12
N GLN A 18 5.25 -28.28 -8.46
CA GLN A 18 6.49 -27.84 -9.12
C GLN A 18 7.59 -28.88 -8.84
N PRO A 19 7.55 -30.06 -9.49
CA PRO A 19 8.51 -31.13 -9.25
C PRO A 19 9.94 -30.70 -9.63
N LEU A 20 10.91 -31.19 -8.88
CA LEU A 20 12.32 -31.04 -9.19
C LEU A 20 12.75 -32.09 -10.22
N ILE A 21 13.57 -31.69 -11.20
CA ILE A 21 14.12 -32.60 -12.22
C ILE A 21 14.97 -33.69 -11.55
N GLU A 22 15.67 -33.35 -10.48
CA GLU A 22 16.57 -34.22 -9.70
C GLU A 22 15.83 -35.45 -9.16
N ASP A 23 14.60 -35.29 -8.68
CA ASP A 23 13.79 -36.39 -8.13
C ASP A 23 13.41 -37.43 -9.19
N TYR A 24 13.29 -36.96 -10.43
CA TYR A 24 12.97 -37.79 -11.58
C TYR A 24 14.21 -38.50 -12.13
N LEU A 25 15.39 -37.87 -12.03
CA LEU A 25 16.67 -38.47 -12.43
C LEU A 25 17.14 -39.60 -11.51
N GLN A 26 16.77 -39.58 -10.23
CA GLN A 26 17.10 -40.66 -9.28
C GLN A 26 16.50 -42.00 -9.69
N GLN A 27 15.39 -41.98 -10.42
CA GLN A 27 14.65 -43.17 -10.89
C GLN A 27 15.16 -43.70 -12.24
N VAL A 28 16.22 -43.09 -12.79
CA VAL A 28 16.74 -43.36 -14.13
C VAL A 28 18.13 -43.99 -14.02
N GLU A 29 18.34 -45.07 -14.78
CA GLU A 29 19.63 -45.73 -14.93
C GLU A 29 20.70 -44.77 -15.45
N GLU A 30 21.93 -44.89 -14.95
CA GLU A 30 23.00 -43.92 -15.19
C GLU A 30 23.29 -43.70 -16.68
N ALA A 31 23.14 -44.75 -17.50
CA ALA A 31 23.33 -44.71 -18.95
C ALA A 31 22.32 -43.79 -19.67
N ASP A 32 21.11 -43.62 -19.12
CA ASP A 32 20.01 -42.89 -19.75
C ASP A 32 19.79 -41.48 -19.16
N ARG A 33 20.41 -41.19 -18.00
CA ARG A 33 20.23 -39.92 -17.26
C ARG A 33 20.48 -38.69 -18.12
N LYS A 34 21.49 -38.71 -19.00
CA LYS A 34 21.80 -37.56 -19.85
C LYS A 34 20.67 -37.26 -20.85
N SER A 35 20.09 -38.29 -21.46
CA SER A 35 18.98 -38.15 -22.41
C SER A 35 17.70 -37.69 -21.69
N VAL A 36 17.42 -38.26 -20.52
CA VAL A 36 16.25 -37.90 -19.73
C VAL A 36 16.37 -36.48 -19.15
N LEU A 37 17.54 -36.11 -18.66
CA LEU A 37 17.81 -34.74 -18.20
C LEU A 37 17.57 -33.72 -19.31
N ALA A 38 18.08 -34.00 -20.52
CA ALA A 38 17.85 -33.13 -21.67
C ALA A 38 16.35 -32.97 -21.98
N GLU A 39 15.59 -34.06 -21.90
CA GLU A 39 14.15 -34.04 -22.10
C GLU A 39 13.42 -33.21 -21.02
N LEU A 40 13.72 -33.45 -19.74
CA LEU A 40 13.07 -32.78 -18.61
C LEU A 40 13.38 -31.28 -18.56
N ILE A 41 14.61 -30.87 -18.88
CA ILE A 41 14.97 -29.45 -18.99
C ILE A 41 14.10 -28.77 -20.04
N ARG A 42 13.92 -29.35 -21.23
CA ARG A 42 13.05 -28.77 -22.26
C ARG A 42 11.61 -28.62 -21.76
N ILE A 43 11.08 -29.66 -21.11
CA ILE A 43 9.70 -29.64 -20.58
C ILE A 43 9.54 -28.54 -19.51
N GLU A 44 10.45 -28.46 -18.54
CA GLU A 44 10.39 -27.45 -17.47
C GLU A 44 10.53 -26.03 -18.04
N THR A 45 11.47 -25.82 -18.96
CA THR A 45 11.71 -24.49 -19.56
C THR A 45 10.49 -23.99 -20.35
N ASP A 46 9.81 -24.87 -21.10
CA ASP A 46 8.58 -24.54 -21.81
C ASP A 46 7.42 -24.23 -20.86
N LEU A 47 7.27 -25.01 -19.79
CA LEU A 47 6.21 -24.83 -18.81
C LEU A 47 6.40 -23.53 -18.00
N ARG A 48 7.63 -23.23 -17.58
CA ARG A 48 8.01 -21.96 -16.93
C ARG A 48 7.74 -20.76 -17.83
N ARG A 49 8.10 -20.85 -19.13
CA ARG A 49 7.77 -19.80 -20.11
C ARG A 49 6.26 -19.56 -20.24
N LYS A 50 5.43 -20.61 -20.24
CA LYS A 50 3.96 -20.48 -20.26
C LYS A 50 3.40 -19.80 -19.01
N CYS A 51 4.07 -19.96 -17.87
CA CYS A 51 3.74 -19.25 -16.63
C CYS A 51 4.31 -17.83 -16.54
N GLY A 52 5.05 -17.36 -17.56
CA GLY A 52 5.62 -16.02 -17.62
C GLY A 52 6.97 -15.87 -16.93
N ASP A 53 7.61 -16.97 -16.54
CA ASP A 53 8.96 -16.95 -15.96
C ASP A 53 10.03 -16.68 -17.03
N GLN A 54 11.06 -15.92 -16.64
CA GLN A 54 12.25 -15.70 -17.46
C GLN A 54 13.29 -16.79 -17.15
N VAL A 55 13.28 -17.86 -17.94
CA VAL A 55 14.26 -18.96 -17.83
C VAL A 55 15.60 -18.52 -18.42
N ARG A 56 16.69 -18.60 -17.64
CA ARG A 56 18.06 -18.28 -18.09
C ARG A 56 18.86 -19.57 -18.29
N GLU A 57 19.59 -19.68 -19.40
CA GLU A 57 20.41 -20.86 -19.72
C GLU A 57 21.45 -21.15 -18.62
N GLY A 58 22.13 -20.11 -18.12
CA GLY A 58 23.14 -20.24 -17.06
C GLY A 58 22.63 -20.82 -15.73
N GLU A 59 21.32 -20.72 -15.46
CA GLU A 59 20.70 -21.34 -14.26
C GLU A 59 20.80 -22.87 -14.32
N TYR A 60 20.55 -23.45 -15.49
CA TYR A 60 20.57 -24.89 -15.69
C TYR A 60 21.99 -25.42 -15.87
N GLU A 61 22.90 -24.61 -16.46
CA GLU A 61 24.33 -24.91 -16.54
C GLU A 61 24.98 -25.08 -15.16
N GLU A 62 24.66 -24.18 -14.23
CA GLU A 62 25.17 -24.24 -12.87
C GLU A 62 24.55 -25.40 -12.07
N ARG A 63 23.23 -25.59 -12.21
CA ARG A 63 22.45 -26.62 -11.53
C ARG A 63 22.83 -28.04 -11.94
N PHE A 64 23.16 -28.27 -13.21
CA PHE A 64 23.54 -29.58 -13.76
C PHE A 64 24.97 -29.63 -14.31
N LYS A 65 25.89 -28.90 -13.67
CA LYS A 65 27.30 -28.78 -14.08
C LYS A 65 28.02 -30.12 -14.31
N GLU A 66 27.63 -31.16 -13.59
CA GLU A 66 28.20 -32.52 -13.73
C GLU A 66 27.86 -33.19 -15.07
N PHE A 67 26.79 -32.73 -15.74
CA PHE A 67 26.35 -33.22 -17.05
C PHE A 67 26.72 -32.26 -18.20
N ALA A 68 27.44 -31.17 -17.93
CA ALA A 68 27.61 -30.05 -18.88
C ALA A 68 28.26 -30.44 -20.23
N ALA A 69 29.12 -31.46 -20.26
CA ALA A 69 29.82 -31.88 -21.47
C ALA A 69 28.84 -32.47 -22.51
N GLY A 70 28.54 -31.71 -23.56
CA GLY A 70 27.70 -32.12 -24.68
C GLY A 70 26.22 -32.34 -24.34
N LEU A 71 25.74 -31.92 -23.16
CA LEU A 71 24.30 -31.88 -22.85
C LEU A 71 23.61 -30.75 -23.62
N TRP A 72 24.25 -29.58 -23.67
CA TRP A 72 23.73 -28.37 -24.34
C TRP A 72 23.67 -28.48 -25.87
N GLU A 73 24.42 -29.41 -26.46
CA GLU A 73 24.31 -29.74 -27.89
C GLU A 73 23.04 -30.56 -28.20
N THR A 74 22.54 -31.32 -27.20
CA THR A 74 21.35 -32.18 -27.31
C THR A 74 20.08 -31.50 -26.79
N VAL A 75 20.23 -30.61 -25.81
CA VAL A 75 19.20 -29.65 -25.39
C VAL A 75 19.26 -28.52 -26.40
N ALA A 76 18.71 -28.74 -27.60
CA ALA A 76 18.39 -27.64 -28.48
C ALA A 76 17.36 -26.78 -27.74
N PHE A 77 17.82 -25.78 -26.99
CA PHE A 77 17.01 -24.61 -26.74
C PHE A 77 16.62 -24.15 -28.14
N GLU A 78 15.35 -24.33 -28.50
CA GLU A 78 14.81 -23.58 -29.62
C GLU A 78 15.24 -22.14 -29.35
N ARG A 79 16.14 -21.61 -30.20
CA ARG A 79 16.42 -20.17 -30.24
C ARG A 79 15.05 -19.54 -30.13
N PRO A 80 14.81 -18.66 -29.13
CA PRO A 80 13.46 -18.17 -28.87
C PRO A 80 12.88 -17.81 -30.22
N ALA A 81 11.80 -18.51 -30.60
CA ALA A 81 11.11 -18.24 -31.85
C ALA A 81 11.05 -16.73 -31.97
N LYS A 82 11.50 -16.18 -33.11
CA LYS A 82 11.62 -14.72 -33.30
C LYS A 82 10.39 -14.11 -32.62
N PRO A 83 10.55 -13.29 -31.57
CA PRO A 83 9.42 -12.83 -30.77
C PRO A 83 8.37 -12.32 -31.73
N PRO A 84 7.09 -12.74 -31.58
CA PRO A 84 6.09 -12.42 -32.57
C PRO A 84 6.12 -10.93 -32.85
N SER A 85 6.08 -10.56 -34.13
CA SER A 85 6.21 -9.16 -34.52
C SER A 85 5.06 -8.35 -33.90
N ALA A 86 5.23 -7.02 -33.80
CA ALA A 86 4.14 -6.15 -33.35
C ALA A 86 2.86 -6.40 -34.17
N ASP A 87 3.01 -6.64 -35.48
CA ASP A 87 1.91 -6.98 -36.39
C ASP A 87 1.23 -8.31 -36.03
N GLU A 88 1.99 -9.35 -35.70
CA GLU A 88 1.47 -10.66 -35.28
C GLU A 88 0.72 -10.59 -33.94
N LEU A 89 1.07 -9.64 -33.07
CA LEU A 89 0.41 -9.38 -31.80
C LEU A 89 -0.74 -8.36 -31.91
N GLY A 90 -0.96 -7.75 -33.09
CA GLY A 90 -1.91 -6.66 -33.26
C GLY A 90 -1.58 -5.42 -32.43
N LEU A 91 -0.29 -5.19 -32.15
CA LEU A 91 0.23 -4.06 -31.37
C LEU A 91 0.73 -2.95 -32.30
N PRO A 92 0.66 -1.68 -31.88
CA PRO A 92 1.07 -0.56 -32.73
C PRO A 92 2.59 -0.52 -32.93
N ASP A 93 3.03 0.04 -34.05
CA ASP A 93 4.44 0.41 -34.22
C ASP A 93 4.82 1.56 -33.28
N LEU A 94 5.80 1.33 -32.41
CA LEU A 94 6.34 2.31 -31.47
C LEU A 94 7.81 2.66 -31.80
N GLY A 95 8.23 2.46 -33.05
CA GLY A 95 9.60 2.70 -33.50
C GLY A 95 10.58 1.77 -32.81
N ARG A 96 11.61 2.33 -32.16
CA ARG A 96 12.66 1.53 -31.48
C ARG A 96 12.18 0.72 -30.27
N PHE A 97 10.96 0.96 -29.81
CA PHE A 97 10.38 0.30 -28.65
C PHE A 97 9.50 -0.84 -29.11
N ARG A 98 10.01 -2.07 -29.17
CA ARG A 98 9.21 -3.21 -29.61
C ARG A 98 8.11 -3.51 -28.58
N PRO A 99 6.81 -3.34 -28.89
CA PRO A 99 5.74 -3.61 -27.93
C PRO A 99 5.64 -5.12 -27.67
N LEU A 100 5.47 -5.49 -26.40
CA LEU A 100 5.35 -6.87 -25.94
C LEU A 100 3.91 -7.21 -25.54
N ARG A 101 3.22 -6.29 -24.84
CA ARG A 101 1.81 -6.43 -24.45
C ARG A 101 1.24 -5.11 -23.90
N VAL A 102 -0.08 -5.01 -23.83
CA VAL A 102 -0.77 -3.93 -23.13
C VAL A 102 -0.66 -4.11 -21.60
N LEU A 103 -0.25 -3.05 -20.90
CA LEU A 103 -0.24 -2.97 -19.43
C LEU A 103 -1.56 -2.42 -18.88
N GLY A 104 -2.15 -1.45 -19.58
CA GLY A 104 -3.42 -0.85 -19.20
C GLY A 104 -3.97 0.07 -20.30
N LYS A 105 -5.28 0.28 -20.28
CA LYS A 105 -5.99 1.27 -21.11
C LYS A 105 -6.68 2.23 -20.15
N GLY A 106 -6.38 3.52 -20.26
CA GLY A 106 -7.03 4.58 -19.50
C GLY A 106 -7.69 5.59 -20.44
N ALA A 107 -8.41 6.56 -19.86
CA ALA A 107 -9.12 7.59 -20.63
C ALA A 107 -8.19 8.44 -21.54
N PHE A 108 -6.91 8.55 -21.17
CA PHE A 108 -5.94 9.41 -21.87
C PHE A 108 -4.97 8.65 -22.76
N GLY A 109 -5.05 7.31 -22.82
CA GLY A 109 -4.09 6.53 -23.57
C GLY A 109 -3.99 5.06 -23.19
N THR A 110 -3.23 4.33 -23.99
CA THR A 110 -2.85 2.94 -23.76
C THR A 110 -1.39 2.87 -23.34
N VAL A 111 -1.10 2.13 -22.27
CA VAL A 111 0.27 1.88 -21.80
C VAL A 111 0.69 0.49 -22.25
N TYR A 112 1.82 0.40 -22.92
CA TYR A 112 2.43 -0.84 -23.41
C TYR A 112 3.68 -1.17 -22.62
N LEU A 113 3.87 -2.45 -22.31
CA LEU A 113 5.18 -2.98 -21.99
C LEU A 113 5.92 -3.13 -23.32
N ALA A 114 7.10 -2.52 -23.45
CA ALA A 114 7.93 -2.61 -24.63
C ALA A 114 9.38 -2.95 -24.26
N LEU A 115 10.11 -3.49 -25.23
CA LEU A 115 11.56 -3.65 -25.17
C LEU A 115 12.21 -2.48 -25.91
N ASP A 116 13.02 -1.72 -25.20
CA ASP A 116 13.99 -0.80 -25.80
C ASP A 116 15.11 -1.66 -26.40
N GLU A 117 15.12 -1.83 -27.72
CA GLU A 117 16.05 -2.74 -28.41
C GLU A 117 17.50 -2.22 -28.42
N ASP A 118 17.68 -0.90 -28.36
CA ASP A 118 19.00 -0.27 -28.31
C ASP A 118 19.66 -0.45 -26.94
N LEU A 119 18.89 -0.25 -25.86
CA LEU A 119 19.39 -0.35 -24.48
C LEU A 119 19.14 -1.73 -23.84
N ASN A 120 18.50 -2.64 -24.56
CA ASN A 120 18.14 -3.99 -24.13
C ASN A 120 17.45 -4.01 -22.74
N ARG A 121 16.41 -3.20 -22.56
CA ARG A 121 15.67 -3.07 -21.29
C ARG A 121 14.16 -2.96 -21.52
N GLN A 122 13.38 -3.43 -20.54
CA GLN A 122 11.94 -3.24 -20.56
C GLN A 122 11.56 -1.82 -20.12
N VAL A 123 10.60 -1.24 -20.83
CA VAL A 123 10.06 0.10 -20.57
C VAL A 123 8.54 0.10 -20.65
N ALA A 124 7.92 1.08 -20.01
CA ALA A 124 6.50 1.37 -20.19
C ALA A 124 6.34 2.53 -21.19
N VAL A 125 5.60 2.31 -22.27
CA VAL A 125 5.34 3.32 -23.30
C VAL A 125 3.88 3.71 -23.27
N LYS A 126 3.58 4.96 -22.89
CA LYS A 126 2.22 5.50 -22.90
C LYS A 126 1.97 6.19 -24.23
N VAL A 127 0.91 5.75 -24.92
CA VAL A 127 0.46 6.28 -26.21
C VAL A 127 -0.93 6.86 -26.03
N PRO A 128 -1.16 8.16 -26.26
CA PRO A 128 -2.47 8.78 -26.05
C PRO A 128 -3.47 8.34 -27.12
N HIS A 129 -4.76 8.34 -26.77
CA HIS A 129 -5.85 7.93 -27.68
C HIS A 129 -6.17 8.99 -28.74
N ALA A 130 -5.94 10.26 -28.43
CA ALA A 130 -6.21 11.37 -29.34
C ALA A 130 -4.89 11.98 -29.83
N HIS A 131 -4.89 12.40 -31.10
CA HIS A 131 -3.91 13.36 -31.58
C HIS A 131 -4.16 14.69 -30.89
N ILE A 132 -3.24 15.10 -30.03
CA ILE A 132 -3.31 16.40 -29.38
C ILE A 132 -2.76 17.42 -30.38
N GLU A 133 -3.62 18.33 -30.82
CA GLU A 133 -3.27 19.38 -31.81
C GLU A 133 -2.20 20.35 -31.26
N ASP A 134 -2.20 20.59 -29.93
CA ASP A 134 -1.20 21.40 -29.26
C ASP A 134 -0.15 20.54 -28.53
N VAL A 135 0.97 20.31 -29.22
CA VAL A 135 2.12 19.54 -28.73
C VAL A 135 2.69 20.14 -27.44
N GLU A 136 2.58 21.46 -27.23
CA GLU A 136 3.18 22.12 -26.07
C GLU A 136 2.42 21.83 -24.78
N ASP A 137 1.09 21.72 -24.87
CA ASP A 137 0.25 21.29 -23.74
C ASP A 137 0.52 19.83 -23.36
N TYR A 138 0.80 18.96 -24.32
CA TYR A 138 1.12 17.56 -24.05
C TYR A 138 2.50 17.36 -23.40
N LEU A 139 3.49 18.17 -23.78
CA LEU A 139 4.85 18.03 -23.25
C LEU A 139 5.03 18.58 -21.83
N LYS A 140 4.04 19.29 -21.27
CA LYS A 140 4.12 19.83 -19.91
C LYS A 140 4.34 18.75 -18.85
N GLU A 141 3.51 17.70 -18.84
CA GLU A 141 3.60 16.63 -17.83
C GLU A 141 4.93 15.83 -17.94
N PRO A 142 5.33 15.32 -19.12
CA PRO A 142 6.59 14.59 -19.23
C PRO A 142 7.81 15.42 -18.84
N ARG A 143 7.82 16.72 -19.14
CA ARG A 143 8.89 17.64 -18.70
C ARG A 143 8.91 17.84 -17.20
N VAL A 144 7.74 18.01 -16.59
CA VAL A 144 7.58 18.09 -15.13
C VAL A 144 8.09 16.82 -14.47
N LEU A 145 7.63 15.65 -14.93
CA LEU A 145 8.01 14.36 -14.37
C LEU A 145 9.51 14.06 -14.60
N ALA A 146 10.07 14.42 -15.76
CA ALA A 146 11.50 14.30 -16.04
C ALA A 146 12.38 15.21 -15.16
N SER A 147 11.81 16.27 -14.55
CA SER A 147 12.52 17.11 -13.58
C SER A 147 12.53 16.53 -12.15
N LEU A 148 11.79 15.43 -11.92
CA LEU A 148 11.68 14.78 -10.63
C LEU A 148 12.67 13.60 -10.55
N ASP A 149 13.46 13.58 -9.47
CA ASP A 149 14.36 12.47 -9.16
C ASP A 149 14.11 12.03 -7.72
N HIS A 150 13.33 10.98 -7.55
CA HIS A 150 12.93 10.44 -6.26
C HIS A 150 12.70 8.92 -6.36
N PRO A 151 13.12 8.10 -5.38
CA PRO A 151 13.01 6.64 -5.45
C PRO A 151 11.59 6.12 -5.61
N SER A 152 10.58 6.85 -5.11
CA SER A 152 9.15 6.49 -5.22
C SER A 152 8.38 7.31 -6.27
N ILE A 153 9.08 7.94 -7.22
CA ILE A 153 8.46 8.56 -8.41
C ILE A 153 8.98 7.80 -9.63
N VAL A 154 8.10 7.46 -10.57
CA VAL A 154 8.52 6.75 -11.78
C VAL A 154 9.39 7.65 -12.66
N PRO A 155 10.63 7.25 -13.00
CA PRO A 155 11.48 8.08 -13.85
C PRO A 155 11.02 8.02 -15.31
N VAL A 156 11.06 9.17 -15.96
CA VAL A 156 10.89 9.31 -17.42
C VAL A 156 12.23 9.06 -18.09
N TYR A 157 12.25 8.16 -19.06
CA TYR A 157 13.44 7.83 -19.84
C TYR A 157 13.49 8.57 -21.17
N ASP A 158 12.34 8.77 -21.82
CA ASP A 158 12.30 9.47 -23.10
C ASP A 158 10.90 10.02 -23.43
N VAL A 159 10.84 10.93 -24.40
CA VAL A 159 9.63 11.42 -25.04
C VAL A 159 9.80 11.35 -26.55
N VAL A 160 9.07 10.42 -27.17
CA VAL A 160 9.20 10.10 -28.60
C VAL A 160 8.12 10.81 -29.38
N ARG A 161 8.48 11.40 -30.51
CA ARG A 161 7.54 12.04 -31.44
C ARG A 161 7.66 11.37 -32.82
N PRO A 162 6.83 10.37 -33.13
CA PRO A 162 6.78 9.82 -34.48
C PRO A 162 6.31 10.91 -35.44
N GLY A 163 6.89 10.97 -36.65
CA GLY A 163 6.66 12.10 -37.59
C GLY A 163 5.19 12.45 -37.85
N ASN A 164 4.30 11.46 -37.88
CA ASN A 164 2.85 11.64 -38.05
C ASN A 164 2.02 11.03 -36.88
N GLY A 165 2.67 10.67 -35.76
CA GLY A 165 2.05 9.91 -34.67
C GLY A 165 1.87 10.74 -33.40
N PRO A 166 1.03 10.28 -32.46
CA PRO A 166 0.95 10.91 -31.15
C PRO A 166 2.29 10.82 -30.42
N CYS A 167 2.61 11.83 -29.63
CA CYS A 167 3.78 11.83 -28.77
C CYS A 167 3.66 10.70 -27.74
N GLN A 168 4.75 9.97 -27.52
CA GLN A 168 4.80 8.79 -26.66
C GLN A 168 5.72 9.09 -25.48
N VAL A 169 5.28 8.75 -24.27
CA VAL A 169 6.07 8.95 -23.05
C VAL A 169 6.63 7.60 -22.61
N VAL A 170 7.95 7.53 -22.47
CA VAL A 170 8.66 6.30 -22.12
C VAL A 170 9.15 6.42 -20.68
N THR A 171 8.73 5.51 -19.83
CA THR A 171 9.10 5.48 -18.40
C THR A 171 9.67 4.13 -18.00
N LYS A 172 10.25 4.07 -16.80
CA LYS A 172 10.65 2.80 -16.20
C LYS A 172 9.47 1.85 -16.12
N TYR A 173 9.64 0.63 -16.63
CA TYR A 173 8.71 -0.45 -16.36
C TYR A 173 8.82 -0.88 -14.89
N ILE A 174 7.73 -0.79 -14.14
CA ILE A 174 7.64 -1.30 -12.77
C ILE A 174 7.11 -2.73 -12.84
N ALA A 175 8.00 -3.70 -12.67
CA ALA A 175 7.64 -5.11 -12.59
C ALA A 175 6.90 -5.36 -11.26
N GLY A 176 5.59 -5.63 -11.32
CA GLY A 176 4.76 -5.81 -10.14
C GLY A 176 3.27 -5.56 -10.40
N LYS A 177 2.54 -5.07 -9.39
CA LYS A 177 1.08 -4.86 -9.43
C LYS A 177 0.74 -3.42 -9.00
N SER A 178 -0.39 -2.89 -9.46
CA SER A 178 -0.94 -1.65 -8.88
C SER A 178 -1.44 -1.90 -7.45
N LEU A 179 -1.45 -0.85 -6.63
CA LEU A 179 -2.03 -0.88 -5.30
C LEU A 179 -3.52 -1.24 -5.36
N GLU A 180 -4.23 -0.80 -6.40
CA GLU A 180 -5.62 -1.21 -6.67
C GLU A 180 -5.79 -2.75 -6.69
N LYS A 181 -4.89 -3.45 -7.39
CA LYS A 181 -4.92 -4.92 -7.43
C LYS A 181 -4.60 -5.54 -6.07
N LEU A 182 -3.69 -4.94 -5.31
CA LEU A 182 -3.36 -5.40 -3.95
C LEU A 182 -4.54 -5.25 -2.98
N ILE A 183 -5.24 -4.11 -3.02
CA ILE A 183 -6.46 -3.88 -2.23
C ILE A 183 -7.52 -4.93 -2.60
N LYS A 184 -7.78 -5.15 -3.90
CA LYS A 184 -8.75 -6.17 -4.37
C LYS A 184 -8.39 -7.59 -3.91
N SER A 185 -7.10 -7.94 -3.87
CA SER A 185 -6.62 -9.24 -3.39
C SER A 185 -6.66 -9.43 -1.87
N ARG A 186 -6.92 -8.36 -1.10
CA ARG A 186 -6.92 -8.35 0.38
C ARG A 186 -5.60 -8.85 1.00
N GLU A 187 -4.49 -8.60 0.32
CA GLU A 187 -3.12 -8.99 0.72
C GLU A 187 -2.40 -7.93 1.60
N LEU A 188 -3.10 -6.88 2.04
CA LEU A 188 -2.50 -5.75 2.75
C LEU A 188 -2.68 -5.88 4.27
N THR A 189 -1.57 -5.83 5.00
CA THR A 189 -1.58 -5.66 6.45
C THR A 189 -1.52 -4.17 6.81
N PHE A 190 -2.00 -3.78 7.99
CA PHE A 190 -1.94 -2.38 8.44
C PHE A 190 -0.52 -1.79 8.42
N ALA A 191 0.47 -2.59 8.83
CA ALA A 191 1.88 -2.19 8.77
C ALA A 191 2.40 -2.04 7.33
N ARG A 192 1.95 -2.89 6.40
CA ARG A 192 2.27 -2.74 4.97
C ARG A 192 1.59 -1.49 4.39
N SER A 193 0.35 -1.21 4.79
CA SER A 193 -0.38 -0.02 4.36
C SER A 193 0.31 1.26 4.80
N ALA A 194 0.73 1.33 6.06
CA ALA A 194 1.48 2.47 6.59
C ALA A 194 2.80 2.71 5.85
N ARG A 195 3.57 1.64 5.52
CA ARG A 195 4.82 1.74 4.75
C ARG A 195 4.63 2.27 3.34
N ILE A 196 3.60 1.78 2.65
CA ILE A 196 3.34 2.18 1.27
C ILE A 196 2.98 3.66 1.27
N ILE A 197 2.03 4.08 2.12
CA ILE A 197 1.56 5.46 2.15
C ILE A 197 2.63 6.43 2.65
N SER A 198 3.50 6.03 3.60
CA SER A 198 4.59 6.91 4.03
C SER A 198 5.56 7.23 2.89
N GLN A 199 5.97 6.23 2.10
CA GLN A 199 6.86 6.41 0.96
C GLN A 199 6.21 7.20 -0.19
N VAL A 200 4.91 6.97 -0.45
CA VAL A 200 4.17 7.76 -1.45
C VAL A 200 4.00 9.21 -0.99
N ALA A 201 3.76 9.44 0.31
CA ALA A 201 3.67 10.78 0.88
C ALA A 201 5.01 11.54 0.83
N GLU A 202 6.14 10.84 1.01
CA GLU A 202 7.49 11.41 0.79
C GLU A 202 7.69 11.81 -0.68
N ALA A 203 7.31 10.95 -1.63
CA ALA A 203 7.33 11.27 -3.06
C ALA A 203 6.46 12.49 -3.40
N ALA A 204 5.22 12.53 -2.88
CA ALA A 204 4.33 13.66 -3.09
C ALA A 204 4.95 14.96 -2.53
N HIS A 205 5.49 14.91 -1.31
CA HIS A 205 6.17 16.05 -0.70
C HIS A 205 7.36 16.55 -1.53
N TYR A 206 8.18 15.63 -2.04
CA TYR A 206 9.31 15.97 -2.90
C TYR A 206 8.86 16.77 -4.13
N ALA A 207 7.76 16.34 -4.78
CA ALA A 207 7.18 17.07 -5.90
C ALA A 207 6.60 18.43 -5.47
N HIS A 208 5.92 18.49 -4.31
CA HIS A 208 5.36 19.74 -3.77
C HIS A 208 6.45 20.80 -3.55
N GLY A 209 7.65 20.39 -3.10
CA GLY A 209 8.80 21.27 -2.93
C GLY A 209 9.29 21.94 -4.22
N LYS A 210 8.88 21.42 -5.38
CA LYS A 210 9.16 21.97 -6.71
C LYS A 210 7.92 22.65 -7.34
N GLY A 211 6.86 22.88 -6.56
CA GLY A 211 5.61 23.48 -7.04
C GLY A 211 4.77 22.54 -7.91
N ILE A 212 5.03 21.24 -7.86
CA ILE A 212 4.33 20.21 -8.64
C ILE A 212 3.38 19.46 -7.72
N PHE A 213 2.09 19.45 -8.06
CA PHE A 213 1.04 18.75 -7.32
C PHE A 213 0.49 17.62 -8.18
N HIS A 214 0.26 16.45 -7.59
CA HIS A 214 -0.13 15.25 -8.33
C HIS A 214 -1.58 15.31 -8.80
N ARG A 215 -2.52 15.74 -7.93
CA ARG A 215 -3.95 16.00 -8.19
C ARG A 215 -4.81 14.79 -8.61
N ASP A 216 -4.21 13.66 -8.96
CA ASP A 216 -4.91 12.39 -9.27
C ASP A 216 -4.33 11.19 -8.49
N ILE A 217 -4.05 11.36 -7.19
CA ILE A 217 -3.57 10.25 -6.37
C ILE A 217 -4.71 9.26 -6.14
N LYS A 218 -4.51 8.01 -6.60
CA LYS A 218 -5.44 6.89 -6.44
C LYS A 218 -4.69 5.55 -6.51
N PRO A 219 -5.29 4.42 -6.08
CA PRO A 219 -4.61 3.13 -6.04
C PRO A 219 -4.12 2.62 -7.41
N ALA A 220 -4.76 3.04 -8.50
CA ALA A 220 -4.31 2.70 -9.85
C ALA A 220 -3.00 3.40 -10.25
N ASN A 221 -2.72 4.57 -9.67
CA ASN A 221 -1.54 5.40 -9.96
C ASN A 221 -0.39 5.14 -8.95
N ILE A 222 -0.52 4.11 -8.12
CA ILE A 222 0.54 3.66 -7.20
C ILE A 222 0.92 2.24 -7.61
N LEU A 223 2.09 2.08 -8.21
CA LEU A 223 2.62 0.78 -8.63
C LEU A 223 3.54 0.23 -7.55
N ILE A 224 3.39 -1.04 -7.21
CA ILE A 224 4.24 -1.75 -6.26
C ILE A 224 5.10 -2.74 -7.02
N ASP A 225 6.42 -2.62 -6.92
CA ASP A 225 7.35 -3.55 -7.57
C ASP A 225 7.41 -4.92 -6.88
N THR A 226 8.17 -5.86 -7.45
CA THR A 226 8.37 -7.21 -6.88
C THR A 226 9.05 -7.21 -5.51
N ASN A 227 9.79 -6.15 -5.16
CA ASN A 227 10.42 -5.98 -3.85
C ASN A 227 9.47 -5.33 -2.82
N GLY A 228 8.28 -4.91 -3.25
CA GLY A 228 7.31 -4.21 -2.41
C GLY A 228 7.50 -2.69 -2.33
N HIS A 229 8.37 -2.12 -3.17
CA HIS A 229 8.63 -0.68 -3.22
C HIS A 229 7.55 0.06 -4.03
N PRO A 230 6.95 1.13 -3.50
CA PRO A 230 5.93 1.90 -4.20
C PRO A 230 6.53 2.97 -5.13
N TYR A 231 5.89 3.12 -6.29
CA TYR A 231 6.14 4.16 -7.28
C TYR A 231 4.84 4.91 -7.57
N LEU A 232 4.89 6.23 -7.44
CA LEU A 232 3.85 7.13 -7.89
C LEU A 232 4.02 7.38 -9.40
N VAL A 233 2.96 7.15 -10.16
CA VAL A 233 2.91 7.29 -11.63
C VAL A 233 1.81 8.25 -12.05
N ASP A 234 1.83 8.68 -13.31
CA ASP A 234 0.78 9.52 -13.91
C ASP A 234 0.51 10.79 -13.10
N PHE A 235 1.55 11.63 -12.95
CA PHE A 235 1.42 12.95 -12.34
C PHE A 235 0.42 13.78 -13.15
N GLY A 236 -0.79 13.89 -12.59
CA GLY A 236 -1.97 14.30 -13.32
C GLY A 236 -1.72 15.53 -14.20
N MET A 237 -1.90 15.34 -15.50
CA MET A 237 -2.29 16.42 -16.41
C MET A 237 -3.36 17.22 -15.70
N ALA A 238 -3.22 18.54 -15.66
CA ALA A 238 -4.24 19.42 -15.13
C ALA A 238 -5.58 19.12 -15.83
N LEU A 239 -6.43 18.33 -15.17
CA LEU A 239 -7.82 18.17 -15.56
C LEU A 239 -8.44 19.56 -15.42
N LYS A 240 -8.64 20.22 -16.56
CA LYS A 240 -9.68 21.25 -16.62
C LYS A 240 -10.97 20.55 -16.25
N LEU A 241 -11.63 21.05 -15.21
CA LEU A 241 -12.93 20.58 -14.73
C LEU A 241 -13.95 20.44 -15.88
N GLU A 242 -13.79 21.25 -16.93
CA GLU A 242 -14.56 21.29 -18.17
C GLU A 242 -14.57 19.97 -18.97
N GLN A 243 -13.56 19.11 -18.82
CA GLN A 243 -13.47 17.83 -19.54
C GLN A 243 -14.22 16.68 -18.82
N LEU A 244 -14.69 16.90 -17.58
CA LEU A 244 -15.54 15.93 -16.87
C LEU A 244 -16.99 15.92 -17.41
N SER A 245 -17.34 16.87 -18.29
CA SER A 245 -18.70 17.10 -18.80
C SER A 245 -19.06 16.26 -20.03
N SER A 246 -18.23 15.32 -20.47
CA SER A 246 -18.40 14.62 -21.76
C SER A 246 -18.37 13.09 -21.62
N GLY A 247 -19.47 12.50 -21.14
CA GLY A 247 -19.80 11.08 -21.35
C GLY A 247 -19.85 10.20 -20.09
N PRO A 248 -20.43 8.97 -20.20
CA PRO A 248 -20.68 8.08 -19.06
C PRO A 248 -19.43 7.35 -18.54
N GLU A 249 -18.31 7.38 -19.26
CA GLU A 249 -16.99 6.90 -18.81
C GLU A 249 -16.19 8.09 -18.27
N VAL A 250 -16.54 8.52 -17.06
CA VAL A 250 -15.91 9.67 -16.40
C VAL A 250 -14.41 9.43 -16.21
N ALA A 251 -13.61 10.29 -16.85
CA ALA A 251 -12.17 10.36 -16.66
C ALA A 251 -11.84 10.81 -15.23
N GLY A 252 -11.26 9.89 -14.45
CA GLY A 252 -10.95 10.06 -13.04
C GLY A 252 -11.99 9.37 -12.17
N THR A 253 -11.56 8.63 -11.15
CA THR A 253 -12.49 8.07 -10.16
C THR A 253 -12.74 9.16 -9.10
N PRO A 254 -13.85 9.93 -9.17
CA PRO A 254 -14.07 11.12 -8.34
C PRO A 254 -13.98 10.86 -6.84
N MET A 255 -14.12 9.60 -6.41
CA MET A 255 -14.07 9.20 -5.00
C MET A 255 -12.76 9.53 -4.27
N TYR A 256 -11.65 9.80 -4.99
CA TYR A 256 -10.37 10.20 -4.41
C TYR A 256 -10.13 11.73 -4.44
N MET A 257 -11.06 12.50 -4.99
CA MET A 257 -10.95 13.96 -5.05
C MET A 257 -11.06 14.58 -3.66
N SER A 258 -10.28 15.62 -3.43
CA SER A 258 -10.44 16.48 -2.27
C SER A 258 -11.72 17.34 -2.35
N PRO A 259 -12.25 17.85 -1.22
CA PRO A 259 -13.39 18.76 -1.19
C PRO A 259 -13.22 19.99 -2.09
N GLU A 260 -12.04 20.59 -2.14
CA GLU A 260 -11.71 21.73 -2.99
C GLU A 260 -11.69 21.38 -4.48
N GLN A 261 -11.20 20.18 -4.85
CA GLN A 261 -11.32 19.68 -6.23
C GLN A 261 -12.78 19.43 -6.61
N ALA A 262 -13.56 18.82 -5.71
CA ALA A 262 -14.98 18.55 -5.93
C ALA A 262 -15.81 19.83 -6.10
N ARG A 263 -15.40 20.95 -5.48
CA ARG A 263 -16.01 22.28 -5.68
C ARG A 263 -15.53 22.99 -6.96
N GLY A 264 -14.45 22.51 -7.58
CA GLY A 264 -13.79 23.21 -8.69
C GLY A 264 -13.00 24.45 -8.26
N ASP A 265 -12.62 24.58 -6.99
CA ASP A 265 -11.89 25.75 -6.49
C ASP A 265 -10.40 25.64 -6.79
N SER A 266 -10.04 25.97 -8.04
CA SER A 266 -8.66 25.93 -8.54
C SER A 266 -7.67 26.76 -7.72
N ARG A 267 -8.11 27.77 -6.96
CA ARG A 267 -7.24 28.65 -6.16
C ARG A 267 -6.75 27.99 -4.87
N LEU A 268 -7.46 26.97 -4.40
CA LEU A 268 -7.13 26.25 -3.16
C LEU A 268 -6.36 24.94 -3.42
N LEU A 269 -6.07 24.61 -4.69
CA LEU A 269 -5.39 23.37 -5.08
C LEU A 269 -3.88 23.44 -4.81
N ASP A 270 -3.49 23.06 -3.60
CA ASP A 270 -2.10 22.90 -3.17
C ASP A 270 -1.78 21.44 -2.79
N GLY A 271 -0.60 21.21 -2.19
CA GLY A 271 -0.16 19.88 -1.78
C GLY A 271 -1.07 19.20 -0.75
N ARG A 272 -1.96 19.94 -0.06
CA ARG A 272 -2.90 19.37 0.90
C ARG A 272 -4.11 18.73 0.24
N SER A 273 -4.37 19.00 -1.04
CA SER A 273 -5.32 18.21 -1.85
C SER A 273 -4.79 16.78 -2.04
N ASP A 274 -3.50 16.64 -2.33
CA ASP A 274 -2.85 15.32 -2.44
C ASP A 274 -2.86 14.58 -1.09
N ILE A 275 -2.71 15.29 0.04
CA ILE A 275 -2.83 14.70 1.39
C ILE A 275 -4.23 14.12 1.61
N PHE A 276 -5.28 14.80 1.17
CA PHE A 276 -6.64 14.26 1.27
C PHE A 276 -6.78 12.98 0.44
N SER A 277 -6.32 12.99 -0.82
CA SER A 277 -6.35 11.81 -1.68
C SER A 277 -5.55 10.64 -1.08
N LEU A 278 -4.39 10.90 -0.48
CA LEU A 278 -3.63 9.90 0.29
C LEU A 278 -4.41 9.37 1.49
N GLY A 279 -5.18 10.23 2.16
CA GLY A 279 -6.13 9.84 3.22
C GLY A 279 -7.22 8.90 2.72
N VAL A 280 -7.79 9.16 1.53
CA VAL A 280 -8.78 8.27 0.90
C VAL A 280 -8.17 6.91 0.56
N VAL A 281 -6.97 6.89 -0.03
CA VAL A 281 -6.25 5.65 -0.34
C VAL A 281 -5.94 4.87 0.93
N LEU A 282 -5.44 5.53 1.98
CA LEU A 282 -5.16 4.89 3.27
C LEU A 282 -6.43 4.30 3.87
N TYR A 283 -7.54 5.05 3.87
CA TYR A 283 -8.83 4.57 4.35
C TYR A 283 -9.27 3.29 3.64
N GLU A 284 -9.16 3.26 2.32
CA GLU A 284 -9.51 2.09 1.52
C GLU A 284 -8.59 0.90 1.82
N MET A 285 -7.28 1.14 1.97
CA MET A 285 -6.33 0.09 2.35
C MET A 285 -6.58 -0.48 3.75
N LEU A 286 -7.16 0.31 4.67
CA LEU A 286 -7.48 -0.12 6.03
C LEU A 286 -8.81 -0.87 6.11
N THR A 287 -9.80 -0.49 5.29
CA THR A 287 -11.19 -0.94 5.44
C THR A 287 -11.70 -1.78 4.27
N ASN A 288 -10.93 -1.87 3.18
CA ASN A 288 -11.31 -2.42 1.87
C ASN A 288 -12.53 -1.73 1.22
N GLN A 289 -12.84 -0.51 1.65
CA GLN A 289 -13.98 0.28 1.19
C GLN A 289 -13.57 1.75 1.08
N CYS A 290 -14.09 2.49 0.11
CA CYS A 290 -13.84 3.93 0.08
C CYS A 290 -14.69 4.67 1.12
N PRO A 291 -14.22 5.81 1.66
CA PRO A 291 -14.95 6.59 2.66
C PRO A 291 -16.22 7.24 2.10
N PHE A 292 -16.24 7.56 0.81
CA PHE A 292 -17.37 8.18 0.11
C PHE A 292 -17.69 7.39 -1.16
N GLN A 293 -18.94 7.00 -1.31
CA GLN A 293 -19.43 6.21 -2.45
C GLN A 293 -20.86 6.63 -2.79
N SER A 294 -21.19 6.68 -4.07
CA SER A 294 -22.54 6.87 -4.60
C SER A 294 -22.55 6.42 -6.06
N ASN A 295 -23.71 5.96 -6.55
CA ASN A 295 -23.91 5.68 -7.98
C ASN A 295 -24.25 6.95 -8.78
N ASP A 296 -24.55 8.05 -8.10
CA ASP A 296 -24.81 9.37 -8.67
C ASP A 296 -23.63 10.31 -8.39
N LEU A 297 -23.13 10.97 -9.44
CA LEU A 297 -21.93 11.82 -9.37
C LEU A 297 -22.16 13.06 -8.50
N GLU A 298 -23.32 13.71 -8.61
CA GLU A 298 -23.62 14.91 -7.84
C GLU A 298 -23.70 14.60 -6.34
N GLU A 299 -24.36 13.50 -5.98
CA GLU A 299 -24.40 12.99 -4.61
C GLU A 299 -23.01 12.58 -4.12
N LEU A 300 -22.18 11.94 -4.94
CA LEU A 300 -20.80 11.62 -4.57
C LEU A 300 -20.01 12.89 -4.22
N LEU A 301 -20.08 13.91 -5.07
CA LEU A 301 -19.42 15.20 -4.84
C LEU A 301 -19.95 15.87 -3.57
N ARG A 302 -21.27 15.84 -3.33
CA ARG A 302 -21.88 16.36 -2.09
C ARG A 302 -21.31 15.66 -0.84
N ARG A 303 -21.15 14.34 -0.87
CA ARG A 303 -20.55 13.56 0.23
C ARG A 303 -19.08 13.91 0.44
N ILE A 304 -18.30 13.99 -0.65
CA ILE A 304 -16.89 14.40 -0.59
C ILE A 304 -16.77 15.79 0.05
N ILE A 305 -17.64 16.72 -0.32
CA ILE A 305 -17.62 18.11 0.14
C ILE A 305 -17.99 18.26 1.62
N GLY A 306 -19.02 17.54 2.10
CA GLY A 306 -19.64 17.84 3.40
C GLY A 306 -19.81 16.68 4.38
N GLN A 307 -19.75 15.42 3.93
CA GLN A 307 -19.97 14.27 4.82
C GLN A 307 -18.65 13.85 5.48
N GLU A 308 -18.64 13.74 6.81
CA GLU A 308 -17.50 13.16 7.54
C GLU A 308 -17.33 11.67 7.24
N ALA A 309 -16.07 11.21 7.15
CA ALA A 309 -15.78 9.80 6.95
C ALA A 309 -16.16 8.99 8.19
N ARG A 310 -16.74 7.80 8.00
CA ARG A 310 -17.00 6.86 9.10
C ARG A 310 -15.65 6.45 9.73
N PRO A 311 -15.48 6.47 11.06
CA PRO A 311 -14.21 6.06 11.68
C PRO A 311 -13.81 4.62 11.28
N PRO A 312 -12.60 4.38 10.73
CA PRO A 312 -12.14 3.05 10.33
C PRO A 312 -12.32 1.96 11.39
N ARG A 313 -12.07 2.26 12.68
CA ARG A 313 -12.21 1.31 13.79
C ARG A 313 -13.66 0.93 14.11
N SER A 314 -14.64 1.68 13.60
CA SER A 314 -16.05 1.27 13.65
C SER A 314 -16.40 0.21 12.59
N ILE A 315 -15.49 -0.06 11.64
CA ILE A 315 -15.59 -1.09 10.60
C ILE A 315 -14.73 -2.31 10.99
N ASP A 316 -13.49 -2.06 11.43
CA ASP A 316 -12.55 -3.09 11.91
C ASP A 316 -11.79 -2.57 13.13
N ASP A 317 -12.13 -3.08 14.31
CA ASP A 317 -11.60 -2.63 15.60
C ASP A 317 -10.11 -2.98 15.81
N ARG A 318 -9.56 -3.89 14.99
CA ARG A 318 -8.15 -4.29 14.96
C ARG A 318 -7.25 -3.21 14.36
N ILE A 319 -7.81 -2.23 13.64
CA ILE A 319 -7.05 -1.11 13.11
C ILE A 319 -6.38 -0.36 14.27
N PRO A 320 -5.06 -0.13 14.24
CA PRO A 320 -4.36 0.65 15.26
C PRO A 320 -4.95 2.06 15.40
N ARG A 321 -5.17 2.51 16.65
CA ARG A 321 -5.73 3.83 16.95
C ARG A 321 -4.96 4.97 16.27
N GLU A 322 -3.64 4.89 16.25
CA GLU A 322 -2.80 5.90 15.59
C GLU A 322 -3.00 5.92 14.07
N LEU A 323 -3.19 4.76 13.41
CA LEU A 323 -3.49 4.74 11.97
C LEU A 323 -4.86 5.35 11.65
N GLU A 324 -5.87 5.09 12.48
CA GLU A 324 -7.17 5.77 12.37
C GLU A 324 -7.01 7.28 12.53
N ARG A 325 -6.29 7.74 13.56
CA ARG A 325 -6.06 9.17 13.81
C ARG A 325 -5.39 9.85 12.61
N ILE A 326 -4.34 9.24 12.05
CA ILE A 326 -3.61 9.74 10.88
C ILE A 326 -4.54 9.80 9.65
N CYS A 327 -5.29 8.72 9.41
CA CYS A 327 -6.24 8.62 8.30
C CYS A 327 -7.32 9.71 8.37
N LEU A 328 -7.96 9.89 9.54
CA LEU A 328 -9.03 10.88 9.71
C LEU A 328 -8.50 12.31 9.64
N LYS A 329 -7.29 12.59 10.15
CA LYS A 329 -6.65 13.90 10.01
C LYS A 329 -6.34 14.24 8.54
N ALA A 330 -5.92 13.27 7.73
CA ALA A 330 -5.73 13.48 6.29
C ALA A 330 -7.07 13.78 5.57
N LEU A 331 -8.16 13.17 6.04
CA LEU A 331 -9.51 13.31 5.48
C LEU A 331 -10.31 14.53 5.96
N SER A 332 -9.71 15.40 6.79
CA SER A 332 -10.41 16.61 7.28
C SER A 332 -10.90 17.48 6.13
N LYS A 333 -12.14 17.96 6.22
CA LYS A 333 -12.76 18.75 5.14
C LYS A 333 -12.11 20.12 4.97
N HIS A 334 -11.73 20.75 6.09
CA HIS A 334 -11.00 22.00 6.09
C HIS A 334 -9.51 21.76 5.87
N ILE A 335 -8.93 22.48 4.91
CA ILE A 335 -7.52 22.39 4.52
C ILE A 335 -6.57 22.75 5.70
N SER A 336 -7.02 23.59 6.63
CA SER A 336 -6.27 23.98 7.84
C SER A 336 -6.09 22.84 8.84
N ASP A 337 -7.00 21.87 8.84
CA ASP A 337 -7.06 20.81 9.86
C ASP A 337 -6.27 19.56 9.42
N ARG A 338 -5.91 19.51 8.13
CA ARG A 338 -5.03 18.48 7.56
C ARG A 338 -3.58 18.68 7.99
N TYR A 339 -2.73 17.73 7.61
CA TYR A 339 -1.28 17.91 7.72
C TYR A 339 -0.81 19.12 6.90
N THR A 340 0.16 19.87 7.46
CA THR A 340 0.74 21.02 6.78
C THR A 340 1.49 20.61 5.53
N THR A 341 2.21 19.50 5.59
CA THR A 341 2.92 18.88 4.46
C THR A 341 2.68 17.37 4.41
N ALA A 342 2.85 16.76 3.23
CA ALA A 342 2.80 15.30 3.10
C ALA A 342 3.95 14.61 3.86
N LEU A 343 5.08 15.30 4.11
CA LEU A 343 6.17 14.78 4.93
C LEU A 343 5.76 14.60 6.40
N ASP A 344 4.94 15.51 6.94
CA ASP A 344 4.42 15.39 8.31
C ASP A 344 3.54 14.14 8.45
N MET A 345 2.69 13.87 7.45
CA MET A 345 1.88 12.65 7.39
C MET A 345 2.77 11.40 7.31
N ALA A 346 3.81 11.43 6.46
CA ALA A 346 4.76 10.33 6.33
C ALA A 346 5.50 10.04 7.65
N ALA A 347 5.91 11.08 8.37
CA ALA A 347 6.59 10.96 9.65
C ALA A 347 5.69 10.31 10.72
N ASP A 348 4.43 10.70 10.80
CA ASP A 348 3.45 10.08 11.71
C ASP A 348 3.22 8.60 11.35
N LEU A 349 3.10 8.26 10.06
CA LEU A 349 2.96 6.87 9.61
C LEU A 349 4.16 6.00 9.98
N ARG A 350 5.40 6.52 9.81
CA ARG A 350 6.63 5.81 10.22
C ARG A 350 6.70 5.62 11.73
N LYS A 351 6.35 6.64 12.51
CA LYS A 351 6.31 6.53 13.99
C LYS A 351 5.28 5.51 14.46
N CYS A 352 4.10 5.47 13.82
CA CYS A 352 3.06 4.50 14.14
C CYS A 352 3.53 3.05 13.96
N MET A 353 4.48 2.82 13.05
CA MET A 353 5.05 1.49 12.80
C MET A 353 6.12 1.06 13.81
N THR A 354 6.83 2.02 14.41
CA THR A 354 7.89 1.77 15.40
C THR A 354 7.37 1.86 16.84
N TYR A 355 6.09 2.18 17.03
CA TYR A 355 5.50 2.36 18.34
C TYR A 355 5.25 1.00 19.02
N THR A 356 6.27 0.50 19.71
CA THR A 356 6.09 -0.37 20.88
C THR A 356 5.99 0.53 22.10
N PRO A 357 4.81 0.71 22.72
CA PRO A 357 4.74 1.40 24.00
C PRO A 357 5.58 0.62 25.00
N GLN A 358 6.73 1.17 25.39
CA GLN A 358 7.44 0.67 26.55
C GLN A 358 6.85 1.38 27.78
N PRO A 359 6.44 0.63 28.81
CA PRO A 359 6.10 1.24 30.08
C PRO A 359 7.26 2.13 30.51
N ILE A 360 6.96 3.35 30.95
CA ILE A 360 7.97 4.18 31.60
C ILE A 360 8.48 3.38 32.80
N ASP A 361 9.80 3.15 32.88
CA ASP A 361 10.37 2.45 34.02
C ASP A 361 10.28 3.34 35.26
N VAL A 362 9.26 3.08 36.06
CA VAL A 362 8.97 3.78 37.31
C VAL A 362 9.56 3.07 38.52
N THR A 363 10.34 2.00 38.35
CA THR A 363 10.87 1.21 39.46
C THR A 363 11.82 2.03 40.35
N GLN A 364 12.64 2.88 39.73
CA GLN A 364 13.62 3.74 40.42
C GLN A 364 13.04 5.06 40.94
N ILE A 365 11.78 5.37 40.63
CA ILE A 365 11.15 6.62 41.03
C ILE A 365 10.50 6.43 42.40
N ASN A 366 10.96 7.20 43.38
CA ASN A 366 10.38 7.24 44.72
C ASN A 366 9.29 8.30 44.79
N LEU A 367 8.11 7.90 45.23
CA LEU A 367 7.02 8.83 45.50
C LEU A 367 7.29 9.62 46.79
N PRO A 368 7.28 10.97 46.74
CA PRO A 368 7.31 11.81 47.93
C PRO A 368 6.12 11.53 48.85
N ASP A 369 6.30 11.70 50.16
CA ASP A 369 5.27 11.41 51.17
C ASP A 369 4.00 12.24 50.97
N SER A 370 4.13 13.46 50.45
CA SER A 370 3.01 14.32 50.08
C SER A 370 2.09 13.70 49.02
N LEU A 371 2.65 12.98 48.05
CA LEU A 371 1.90 12.29 46.99
C LEU A 371 1.46 10.89 47.42
N ARG A 372 2.17 10.24 48.36
CA ARG A 372 1.68 9.00 48.99
C ARG A 372 0.37 9.23 49.73
N ALA A 373 0.24 10.37 50.42
CA ALA A 373 -1.00 10.74 51.11
C ALA A 373 -2.20 10.91 50.16
N LEU A 374 -1.95 11.29 48.89
CA LEU A 374 -2.97 11.41 47.84
C LEU A 374 -3.37 10.07 47.20
N THR A 375 -2.56 9.02 47.42
CA THR A 375 -2.76 7.72 46.75
C THR A 375 -4.11 7.10 47.13
N GLU A 376 -4.47 7.14 48.42
CA GLU A 376 -5.74 6.55 48.89
C GLU A 376 -6.96 7.27 48.31
N GLN A 377 -6.93 8.61 48.30
CA GLN A 377 -8.02 9.42 47.76
C GLN A 377 -8.21 9.24 46.26
N LEU A 378 -7.09 9.09 45.53
CA LEU A 378 -7.14 8.83 44.10
C LEU A 378 -7.54 7.38 43.80
N ALA A 379 -7.18 6.42 44.65
CA ALA A 379 -7.60 5.03 44.50
C ALA A 379 -9.12 4.90 44.72
N GLU A 380 -9.63 5.53 45.78
CA GLU A 380 -11.07 5.63 46.05
C GLU A 380 -11.83 6.27 44.89
N ASN A 381 -11.39 7.43 44.40
CA ASN A 381 -12.02 8.08 43.25
C ASN A 381 -11.95 7.22 41.97
N SER A 382 -10.84 6.51 41.75
CA SER A 382 -10.70 5.63 40.57
C SER A 382 -11.71 4.48 40.63
N HIS A 383 -11.87 3.87 41.81
CA HIS A 383 -12.85 2.83 42.05
C HIS A 383 -14.28 3.34 41.87
N ASP A 384 -14.60 4.51 42.41
CA ASP A 384 -15.93 5.10 42.29
C ASP A 384 -16.29 5.38 40.83
N ILE A 385 -15.35 5.90 40.04
CA ILE A 385 -15.55 6.10 38.60
C ILE A 385 -15.78 4.77 37.89
N TRP A 386 -14.98 3.74 38.20
CA TRP A 386 -15.18 2.40 37.63
C TRP A 386 -16.56 1.83 37.99
N ALA A 387 -16.97 1.92 39.26
CA ALA A 387 -18.25 1.43 39.74
C ALA A 387 -19.42 2.16 39.06
N GLN A 388 -19.34 3.49 38.96
CA GLN A 388 -20.35 4.30 38.25
C GLN A 388 -20.48 3.91 36.77
N GLN A 389 -19.36 3.69 36.08
CA GLN A 389 -19.38 3.24 34.68
C GLN A 389 -20.02 1.86 34.53
N ARG A 390 -19.67 0.91 35.42
CA ARG A 390 -20.27 -0.44 35.42
C ARG A 390 -21.77 -0.39 35.68
N ILE A 391 -22.21 0.41 36.65
CA ILE A 391 -23.64 0.61 36.94
C ILE A 391 -24.36 1.21 35.71
N ALA A 392 -23.76 2.20 35.04
CA ALA A 392 -24.31 2.79 33.81
C ALA A 392 -24.42 1.78 32.65
N GLU A 393 -23.58 0.74 32.65
CA GLU A 393 -23.62 -0.37 31.70
C GLU A 393 -24.61 -1.49 32.12
N ASN A 394 -25.43 -1.26 33.16
CA ASN A 394 -26.36 -2.20 33.78
C ASN A 394 -25.66 -3.39 34.46
N TRP A 395 -24.54 -3.14 35.15
CA TRP A 395 -23.97 -4.12 36.07
C TRP A 395 -24.53 -3.95 37.48
N GLU A 396 -24.67 -5.07 38.16
CA GLU A 396 -25.18 -5.13 39.53
C GLU A 396 -24.20 -5.84 40.46
N TYR A 397 -24.35 -5.63 41.75
CA TYR A 397 -23.59 -6.38 42.75
C TYR A 397 -23.95 -7.88 42.66
N GLY A 398 -22.95 -8.75 42.79
CA GLY A 398 -23.17 -10.17 43.03
C GLY A 398 -21.92 -10.86 43.56
N ASP A 399 -22.11 -11.90 44.36
CA ASP A 399 -21.00 -12.56 45.11
C ASP A 399 -19.92 -13.19 44.22
N VAL A 400 -20.23 -13.40 42.93
CA VAL A 400 -19.30 -13.91 41.93
C VAL A 400 -19.41 -13.06 40.67
N ARG A 401 -18.25 -12.77 40.07
CA ARG A 401 -18.20 -12.08 38.78
C ARG A 401 -18.83 -12.95 37.70
N ASN A 402 -19.82 -12.40 36.99
CA ASN A 402 -20.47 -13.06 35.86
C ASN A 402 -20.76 -12.03 34.76
N ASP A 403 -19.99 -12.10 33.68
CA ASP A 403 -20.08 -11.11 32.59
C ASP A 403 -21.39 -11.25 31.78
N THR A 404 -22.01 -12.43 31.76
CA THR A 404 -23.30 -12.67 31.07
C THR A 404 -24.47 -12.09 31.85
N LEU A 405 -24.47 -12.29 33.17
CA LEU A 405 -25.49 -11.74 34.08
C LEU A 405 -25.16 -10.30 34.51
N LYS A 406 -23.99 -9.79 34.11
CA LYS A 406 -23.42 -8.50 34.50
C LYS A 406 -23.37 -8.29 36.02
N THR A 407 -22.89 -9.29 36.75
CA THR A 407 -22.68 -9.17 38.20
C THR A 407 -21.20 -9.07 38.54
N HIS A 408 -20.84 -8.26 39.55
CA HIS A 408 -19.47 -8.13 40.03
C HIS A 408 -19.41 -7.97 41.56
N PRO A 409 -18.50 -8.69 42.26
CA PRO A 409 -18.40 -8.63 43.72
C PRO A 409 -17.88 -7.28 44.23
N ASP A 410 -17.01 -6.64 43.46
CA ASP A 410 -16.40 -5.36 43.84
C ASP A 410 -17.29 -4.13 43.58
N LEU A 411 -18.54 -4.31 43.13
CA LEU A 411 -19.53 -3.22 43.03
C LEU A 411 -20.10 -2.84 44.39
N VAL A 412 -19.20 -2.46 45.29
CA VAL A 412 -19.44 -1.96 46.63
C VAL A 412 -18.68 -0.65 46.81
N PRO A 413 -19.04 0.19 47.79
CA PRO A 413 -18.24 1.38 48.13
C PRO A 413 -16.79 0.99 48.41
N TYR A 414 -15.82 1.84 48.06
CA TYR A 414 -14.39 1.55 48.19
C TYR A 414 -13.99 1.00 49.57
N GLY A 415 -14.54 1.56 50.65
CA GLY A 415 -14.30 1.10 52.02
C GLY A 415 -14.68 -0.37 52.28
N GLY A 416 -15.62 -0.93 51.51
CA GLY A 416 -16.10 -2.30 51.57
C GLY A 416 -15.30 -3.29 50.72
N LEU A 417 -14.31 -2.84 49.94
CA LEU A 417 -13.44 -3.73 49.17
C LEU A 417 -12.51 -4.54 50.08
N ALA A 418 -12.13 -5.71 49.59
CA ALA A 418 -11.06 -6.49 50.20
C ALA A 418 -9.71 -5.76 50.03
N GLU A 419 -8.80 -5.90 51.00
CA GLU A 419 -7.52 -5.16 50.99
C GLU A 419 -6.62 -5.50 49.79
N ASN A 420 -6.72 -6.70 49.23
CA ASN A 420 -6.00 -7.06 48.00
C ASN A 420 -6.48 -6.26 46.77
N GLU A 421 -7.78 -5.96 46.69
CA GLU A 421 -8.34 -5.16 45.60
C GLU A 421 -7.99 -3.67 45.79
N LYS A 422 -8.07 -3.16 47.02
CA LYS A 422 -7.59 -1.80 47.33
C LYS A 422 -6.12 -1.64 46.99
N GLU A 423 -5.29 -2.65 47.26
CA GLU A 423 -3.87 -2.61 46.93
C GLU A 423 -3.63 -2.58 45.41
N TYR A 424 -4.48 -3.24 44.61
CA TYR A 424 -4.42 -3.15 43.16
C TYR A 424 -4.69 -1.72 42.66
N ASP A 425 -5.73 -1.07 43.19
CA ASP A 425 -6.06 0.32 42.84
C ASP A 425 -4.95 1.29 43.26
N ARG A 426 -4.44 1.16 44.48
CA ARG A 426 -3.27 1.93 44.96
C ARG A 426 -2.07 1.74 44.03
N ARG A 427 -1.76 0.51 43.62
CA ARG A 427 -0.62 0.22 42.73
C ARG A 427 -0.75 0.89 41.37
N SER A 428 -1.96 0.95 40.83
CA SER A 428 -2.26 1.65 39.57
C SER A 428 -2.03 3.16 39.70
N VAL A 429 -2.53 3.76 40.79
CA VAL A 429 -2.35 5.19 41.10
C VAL A 429 -0.89 5.53 41.34
N ILE A 430 -0.17 4.72 42.15
CA ILE A 430 1.26 4.87 42.42
C ILE A 430 2.06 4.87 41.12
N SER A 431 1.80 3.90 40.24
CA SER A 431 2.48 3.81 38.94
C SER A 431 2.21 5.05 38.07
N THR A 432 0.98 5.54 38.08
CA THR A 432 0.57 6.75 37.35
C THR A 432 1.27 8.00 37.87
N LEU A 433 1.28 8.21 39.20
CA LEU A 433 1.95 9.36 39.81
C LEU A 433 3.47 9.30 39.57
N LYS A 434 4.09 8.12 39.67
CA LYS A 434 5.52 7.97 39.34
C LYS A 434 5.79 8.25 37.86
N ALA A 435 4.92 7.84 36.95
CA ALA A 435 5.06 8.13 35.53
C ALA A 435 4.96 9.65 35.26
N MET A 436 4.04 10.35 35.93
CA MET A 436 3.96 11.82 35.85
C MET A 436 5.25 12.49 36.34
N LEU A 437 5.80 12.05 37.47
CA LEU A 437 7.11 12.53 37.95
C LEU A 437 8.24 12.22 36.96
N ALA A 438 8.24 11.03 36.34
CA ALA A 438 9.21 10.64 35.32
C ALA A 438 9.20 11.56 34.09
N LEU A 439 8.00 12.03 33.73
CA LEU A 439 7.77 12.95 32.62
C LEU A 439 8.04 14.42 32.98
N GLY A 440 8.48 14.70 34.21
CA GLY A 440 8.85 16.04 34.67
C GLY A 440 7.67 16.90 35.15
N TYR A 441 6.50 16.30 35.40
CA TYR A 441 5.36 17.04 35.95
C TYR A 441 5.55 17.28 37.46
N GLU A 442 5.19 18.49 37.90
CA GLU A 442 5.10 18.83 39.32
C GLU A 442 3.64 18.80 39.77
N ILE A 443 3.34 18.01 40.80
CA ILE A 443 1.98 17.84 41.33
C ILE A 443 1.90 18.57 42.67
N GLN A 444 1.13 19.66 42.71
CA GLN A 444 0.92 20.45 43.91
C GLN A 444 -0.54 20.41 44.34
N LYS A 445 -0.78 20.42 45.65
CA LYS A 445 -2.13 20.60 46.20
C LYS A 445 -2.56 22.05 45.91
N PRO A 446 -3.79 22.29 45.40
CA PRO A 446 -4.25 23.66 45.17
C PRO A 446 -4.15 24.47 46.46
N GLN A 447 -3.56 25.66 46.39
CA GLN A 447 -3.32 26.50 47.59
C GLN A 447 -4.58 27.15 48.16
N ASN A 448 -5.76 26.97 47.57
CA ASN A 448 -7.04 27.44 48.11
C ASN A 448 -8.19 26.55 47.61
N GLY A 449 -9.05 26.13 48.53
CA GLY A 449 -10.25 25.31 48.30
C GLY A 449 -10.73 24.69 49.59
#